data_AF-A0AAD9N2K0-F1
#
_entry.id   AF-A0AAD9N2K0-F1
#
_cell.length_a   1.000
_cell.length_b   1.000
_cell.length_c   1.000
_cell.angle_alpha   90.00
_cell.angle_beta   90.00
_cell.angle_gamma   90.00
#
_symmetry.space_group_name_H-M   'P 1'
#
loop_
_entity.id
_entity.type
_entity.pdbx_description
1 polymer ?
#
loop_
_entity_poly.entity_id
_entity_poly.type
_entity_poly.pdbx_seq_one_letter_code
_entity_poly.pdbx_strand_id
1 'polypeptide(L)'
;MMSAMGQFERAISPNSDIILDDFHTMDRKFRRACQHIRILNRKIEFLQVRYDRAFQAHKRSFRYTYRLQLATLEGMRNMYYEYACRRADELEVIQDRLIQHGLISDASDMSDDGDEESNF
;
A
#
# COMPACT_ATOMS: atom_id res chain seq x y z
N MET A 1 -9.99 37.01 -41.20
CA MET A 1 -9.77 37.42 -39.80
C MET A 1 -11.14 37.36 -39.12
N MET A 2 -11.45 36.55 -38.12
CA MET A 2 -10.72 35.66 -37.23
C MET A 2 -11.63 34.46 -36.92
N SER A 3 -11.13 33.24 -37.07
CA SER A 3 -11.77 32.03 -36.53
C SER A 3 -11.07 31.73 -35.21
N ALA A 4 -11.70 32.05 -34.08
CA ALA A 4 -11.16 31.74 -32.77
C ALA A 4 -11.47 30.28 -32.42
N MET A 5 -10.55 29.39 -32.80
CA MET A 5 -10.38 28.10 -32.15
C MET A 5 -9.96 28.31 -30.69
N GLY A 6 -10.48 27.46 -29.81
CA GLY A 6 -9.78 27.08 -28.57
C GLY A 6 -10.34 27.67 -27.28
N GLN A 7 -11.51 27.21 -26.86
CA GLN A 7 -11.84 27.12 -25.43
C GLN A 7 -12.46 25.75 -25.16
N PHE A 8 -11.60 24.74 -25.14
CA PHE A 8 -11.90 23.41 -24.59
C PHE A 8 -11.52 23.40 -23.10
N GLU A 9 -11.97 24.40 -22.34
CA GLU A 9 -12.00 24.26 -20.89
C GLU A 9 -13.20 23.36 -20.56
N ARG A 10 -12.98 22.04 -20.58
CA ARG A 10 -13.83 21.13 -19.82
C ARG A 10 -13.67 21.57 -18.36
N ALA A 11 -14.63 22.36 -17.88
CA ALA A 11 -14.84 22.53 -16.45
C ALA A 11 -15.01 21.12 -15.85
N ILE A 12 -13.94 20.60 -15.26
CA ILE A 12 -13.96 19.38 -14.47
C ILE A 12 -15.01 19.65 -13.38
N SER A 13 -16.07 18.84 -13.36
CA SER A 13 -17.19 19.02 -12.44
C SER A 13 -16.68 18.97 -10.99
N PRO A 14 -17.24 19.72 -10.03
CA PRO A 14 -16.82 19.64 -8.62
C PRO A 14 -16.92 18.21 -8.05
N ASN A 15 -17.73 17.35 -8.66
CA ASN A 15 -17.81 15.92 -8.30
C ASN A 15 -16.58 15.12 -8.72
N SER A 16 -15.88 15.48 -9.80
CA SER A 16 -14.70 14.76 -10.27
C SER A 16 -13.46 15.01 -9.41
N ASP A 17 -13.31 16.22 -8.87
CA ASP A 17 -12.21 16.56 -7.96
C ASP A 17 -12.30 15.76 -6.65
N ILE A 18 -13.53 15.55 -6.15
CA ILE A 18 -13.78 14.74 -4.94
C ILE A 18 -13.37 13.28 -5.17
N ILE A 19 -13.73 12.69 -6.32
CA ILE A 19 -13.40 11.29 -6.63
C ILE A 19 -11.87 11.12 -6.77
N LEU A 20 -11.18 12.11 -7.32
CA LEU A 20 -9.73 12.08 -7.46
C LEU A 20 -9.01 12.21 -6.12
N ASP A 21 -9.48 13.09 -5.22
CA ASP A 21 -8.92 13.20 -3.87
C ASP A 21 -9.17 11.93 -3.04
N ASP A 22 -10.36 11.34 -3.17
CA ASP A 22 -10.70 10.06 -2.55
C ASP A 22 -9.76 8.95 -3.04
N PHE A 23 -9.49 8.89 -4.35
CA PHE A 23 -8.56 7.94 -4.95
C PHE A 23 -7.14 8.09 -4.37
N HIS A 24 -6.58 9.30 -4.41
CA HIS A 24 -5.23 9.55 -3.89
C HIS A 24 -5.12 9.27 -2.40
N THR A 25 -6.16 9.60 -1.62
CA THR A 25 -6.19 9.32 -0.20
C THR A 25 -6.25 7.82 0.09
N MET A 26 -6.99 7.06 -0.71
CA MET A 26 -7.04 5.60 -0.59
C MET A 26 -5.73 4.95 -1.01
N ASP A 27 -5.13 5.39 -2.11
CA ASP A 27 -3.85 4.91 -2.62
C ASP A 27 -2.73 5.11 -1.60
N ARG A 28 -2.66 6.30 -0.98
CA ARG A 28 -1.71 6.58 0.12
C ARG A 28 -1.87 5.60 1.29
N LYS A 29 -3.10 5.23 1.66
CA LYS A 29 -3.35 4.26 2.74
C LYS A 29 -2.95 2.85 2.34
N PHE A 30 -3.23 2.44 1.11
CA PHE A 30 -2.82 1.16 0.55
C PHE A 30 -1.29 1.02 0.51
N ARG A 31 -0.59 2.00 -0.08
CA ARG A 31 0.88 2.02 -0.15
C ARG A 31 1.52 1.93 1.24
N ARG A 32 0.99 2.67 2.22
CA ARG A 32 1.45 2.57 3.63
C ARG A 32 1.25 1.17 4.22
N ALA A 33 0.12 0.52 3.94
CA ALA A 33 -0.09 -0.86 4.39
C ALA A 33 0.93 -1.82 3.78
N CYS A 34 1.21 -1.71 2.47
CA CYS A 34 2.25 -2.48 1.79
C CYS A 34 3.64 -2.23 2.39
N GLN A 35 3.97 -0.97 2.71
CA GLN A 35 5.21 -0.63 3.40
C GLN A 35 5.32 -1.29 4.77
N HIS A 36 4.25 -1.26 5.57
CA HIS A 36 4.22 -1.94 6.87
C HIS A 36 4.42 -3.45 6.73
N ILE A 37 3.82 -4.10 5.73
CA ILE A 37 4.03 -5.53 5.45
C ILE A 37 5.51 -5.82 5.16
N ARG A 38 6.16 -5.01 4.31
CA ARG A 38 7.59 -5.16 3.99
C ARG A 38 8.47 -5.03 5.23
N ILE A 39 8.21 -4.03 6.08
CA ILE A 39 8.94 -3.84 7.35
C ILE A 39 8.74 -5.04 8.28
N LEU A 40 7.52 -5.54 8.41
CA LEU A 40 7.21 -6.68 9.27
C LEU A 40 7.87 -7.96 8.76
N ASN A 41 7.90 -8.21 7.46
CA ASN A 41 8.61 -9.35 6.87
C ASN A 41 10.11 -9.32 7.22
N ARG A 42 10.78 -8.18 7.03
CA ARG A 42 12.20 -8.03 7.42
C ARG A 42 12.43 -8.31 8.91
N LYS A 43 11.52 -7.84 9.78
CA LYS A 43 11.59 -8.09 11.23
C LYS A 43 11.40 -9.57 11.56
N ILE A 44 10.46 -10.25 10.88
CA ILE A 44 10.22 -11.69 11.05
C ILE A 44 11.47 -12.49 10.65
N GLU A 45 12.04 -12.22 9.48
CA GLU A 45 13.26 -12.90 8.99
C GLU A 45 14.43 -12.74 9.98
N PHE A 46 14.67 -11.52 10.45
CA PHE A 46 15.72 -11.26 11.43
C PHE A 46 15.49 -12.00 12.76
N LEU A 47 14.24 -12.06 13.20
CA LEU A 47 13.87 -12.73 14.43
C LEU A 47 13.97 -14.26 14.30
N GLN A 48 13.66 -14.81 13.13
CA GLN A 48 13.85 -16.24 12.81
C GLN A 48 15.33 -16.63 12.94
N VAL A 49 16.26 -15.85 12.38
CA VAL A 49 17.70 -16.11 12.54
C VAL A 49 18.13 -16.15 14.01
N ARG A 50 17.59 -15.24 14.84
CA ARG A 50 17.85 -15.22 16.29
C ARG A 50 17.24 -16.43 17.02
N TYR A 51 16.03 -16.82 16.62
CA TYR A 51 15.37 -18.02 17.11
C TYR A 51 16.21 -19.27 16.80
N ASP A 52 16.67 -19.42 15.56
CA ASP A 52 17.45 -20.57 15.11
C ASP A 52 18.77 -20.67 15.89
N ARG A 53 19.44 -19.54 16.11
CA ARG A 53 20.66 -19.49 16.94
C ARG A 53 20.37 -19.92 18.39
N ALA A 54 19.26 -19.47 18.97
CA ALA A 54 18.86 -19.89 20.32
C ALA A 54 18.44 -21.36 20.38
N PHE A 55 17.87 -21.89 19.29
CA PHE A 55 17.55 -23.30 19.12
C PHE A 55 18.79 -24.17 19.13
N GLN A 56 19.77 -23.83 18.30
CA GLN A 56 21.07 -24.51 18.21
C GLN A 56 21.84 -24.44 19.55
N ALA A 57 21.78 -23.31 20.25
CA ALA A 57 22.43 -23.14 21.55
C ALA A 57 21.64 -23.73 22.74
N HIS A 58 20.53 -24.45 22.50
CA HIS A 58 19.65 -25.04 23.52
C HIS A 58 19.14 -24.05 24.61
N LYS A 59 19.05 -22.76 24.29
CA LYS A 59 18.65 -21.71 25.23
C LYS A 59 17.13 -21.60 25.34
N ARG A 60 16.52 -22.47 26.15
CA ARG A 60 15.05 -22.64 26.24
C ARG A 60 14.28 -21.33 26.44
N SER A 61 14.65 -20.49 27.39
CA SER A 61 13.94 -19.24 27.69
C SER A 61 13.89 -18.29 26.48
N PHE A 62 15.01 -18.13 25.78
CA PHE A 62 15.09 -17.30 24.58
C PHE A 62 14.21 -17.84 23.45
N ARG A 63 14.15 -19.16 23.27
CA ARG A 63 13.26 -19.77 22.25
C ARG A 63 11.80 -19.41 22.48
N TYR A 64 11.33 -19.45 23.74
CA TYR A 64 9.95 -19.09 24.06
C TYR A 64 9.67 -17.61 23.79
N THR A 65 10.59 -16.72 24.19
CA THR A 65 10.48 -15.29 23.91
C THR A 65 10.41 -15.02 22.42
N TYR A 66 11.33 -15.59 21.63
CA TYR A 66 11.36 -15.40 20.19
C TYR A 66 10.13 -15.99 19.50
N ARG A 67 9.64 -17.16 19.94
CA ARG A 67 8.42 -17.76 19.40
C ARG A 67 7.19 -16.88 19.64
N LEU A 68 7.07 -16.30 20.83
CA LEU A 68 5.98 -15.37 21.14
C LEU A 68 6.05 -14.13 20.26
N GLN A 69 7.24 -13.53 20.13
CA GLN A 69 7.47 -12.37 19.29
C GLN A 69 7.17 -12.65 17.80
N LEU A 70 7.59 -13.82 17.28
CA LEU A 70 7.27 -14.25 15.91
C LEU A 70 5.76 -14.32 15.69
N ALA A 71 5.03 -15.00 16.58
CA ALA A 71 3.58 -15.11 16.49
C ALA A 71 2.87 -13.74 16.50
N THR A 72 3.35 -12.80 17.33
CA THR A 72 2.81 -11.43 17.34
C THR A 72 3.08 -10.71 16.00
N LEU A 73 4.30 -10.77 15.49
CA LEU A 73 4.66 -10.10 14.23
C LEU A 73 3.92 -10.68 13.03
N GLU A 74 3.78 -12.00 12.97
CA GLU A 74 3.00 -12.69 11.93
C GLU A 74 1.52 -12.30 11.99
N GLY A 75 0.94 -12.22 13.19
CA GLY A 75 -0.43 -11.73 13.37
C GLY A 75 -0.62 -10.29 12.90
N MET A 76 0.30 -9.38 13.27
CA MET A 76 0.28 -8.00 12.80
C MET A 76 0.42 -7.90 11.27
N ARG A 77 1.33 -8.68 10.68
CA ARG A 77 1.52 -8.72 9.22
C ARG A 77 0.24 -9.17 8.53
N ASN A 78 -0.40 -10.23 9.03
CA ASN A 78 -1.65 -10.72 8.46
C ASN A 78 -2.77 -9.67 8.53
N MET A 79 -2.87 -8.92 9.64
CA MET A 79 -3.83 -7.82 9.76
C MET A 79 -3.59 -6.74 8.70
N TYR A 80 -2.34 -6.32 8.49
CA TYR A 80 -2.01 -5.34 7.44
C TYR A 80 -2.25 -5.90 6.04
N TYR A 81 -2.02 -7.20 5.81
CA TYR A 81 -2.31 -7.86 4.55
C TYR A 81 -3.81 -7.84 4.25
N GLU A 82 -4.66 -8.25 5.19
CA GLU A 82 -6.11 -8.18 5.01
C GLU A 82 -6.59 -6.74 4.80
N TYR A 83 -6.02 -5.79 5.54
CA TYR A 83 -6.31 -4.37 5.34
C TYR A 83 -5.93 -3.91 3.93
N ALA A 84 -4.74 -4.26 3.45
CA ALA A 84 -4.27 -3.92 2.11
C ALA A 84 -5.17 -4.52 1.02
N CYS A 85 -5.59 -5.78 1.15
CA CYS A 85 -6.54 -6.40 0.22
C CYS A 85 -7.85 -5.62 0.14
N ARG A 86 -8.48 -5.31 1.29
CA ARG A 86 -9.72 -4.52 1.29
C ARG A 86 -9.54 -3.13 0.67
N ARG A 87 -8.39 -2.49 0.89
CA ARG A 87 -8.08 -1.18 0.29
C ARG A 87 -7.84 -1.28 -1.22
N ALA A 88 -7.26 -2.37 -1.71
CA ALA A 88 -7.08 -2.62 -3.13
C ALA A 88 -8.44 -2.80 -3.82
N ASP A 89 -9.35 -3.59 -3.22
CA ASP A 89 -10.71 -3.75 -3.74
C ASP A 89 -11.46 -2.40 -3.78
N GLU A 90 -11.31 -1.57 -2.75
CA GLU A 90 -11.89 -0.21 -2.73
C GLU A 90 -11.27 0.71 -3.80
N LEU A 91 -9.96 0.59 -4.06
CA LEU A 91 -9.27 1.35 -5.10
C LEU A 91 -9.74 0.97 -6.50
N GLU A 92 -9.94 -0.32 -6.77
CA GLU A 92 -10.46 -0.83 -8.04
C GLU A 92 -11.84 -0.23 -8.33
N VAL A 93 -12.73 -0.20 -7.33
CA VAL A 93 -14.06 0.43 -7.45
C VAL A 93 -13.97 1.93 -7.75
N ILE A 94 -13.04 2.66 -7.11
CA ILE A 94 -12.86 4.09 -7.37
C ILE A 94 -12.25 4.31 -8.77
N GLN A 95 -11.31 3.46 -9.17
CA GLN A 95 -10.69 3.50 -10.49
C GLN A 95 -11.72 3.28 -11.59
N ASP A 96 -12.62 2.31 -11.45
CA ASP A 96 -13.73 2.08 -12.38
C ASP A 96 -14.62 3.32 -12.52
N ARG A 97 -14.91 4.02 -11.41
CA ARG A 97 -15.67 5.27 -11.44
C ARG A 97 -14.91 6.38 -12.18
N LEU A 98 -13.60 6.50 -11.98
CA LEU A 98 -12.77 7.46 -12.69
C LEU A 98 -12.74 7.20 -14.20
N ILE A 99 -12.68 5.93 -14.62
CA ILE A 99 -12.75 5.51 -16.02
C ILE A 99 -14.13 5.86 -16.61
N GLN A 100 -15.22 5.54 -15.90
CA GLN A 100 -16.60 5.88 -16.33
C GLN A 100 -16.80 7.40 -16.53
N HIS A 101 -16.13 8.22 -15.71
CA HIS A 101 -16.16 9.67 -15.84
C HIS A 101 -15.14 10.23 -16.86
N GLY A 102 -14.34 9.37 -17.50
CA GLY A 102 -13.35 9.76 -18.51
C GLY A 102 -12.17 10.55 -17.95
N LEU A 103 -11.88 10.40 -16.66
CA LEU A 103 -10.81 11.12 -15.94
C LEU A 103 -9.47 10.40 -16.03
N ILE A 104 -9.49 9.08 -16.23
CA ILE A 104 -8.31 8.24 -16.41
C ILE A 104 -8.59 7.33 -17.62
N SER A 105 -7.57 7.09 -18.45
CA SER A 105 -7.66 6.15 -19.55
C SER A 105 -7.44 4.72 -19.04
N ASP A 106 -8.12 3.74 -19.62
CA ASP A 106 -8.00 2.30 -19.31
C ASP A 106 -6.55 1.77 -19.47
N ALA A 107 -5.69 2.55 -20.14
CA ALA A 107 -4.24 2.33 -20.19
C ALA A 107 -3.56 2.93 -18.94
N SER A 108 -3.29 2.08 -17.97
CA SER A 108 -2.63 2.35 -16.69
C SER A 108 -1.29 3.10 -16.83
N ASP A 109 -1.29 4.42 -16.65
CA ASP A 109 -0.07 5.15 -16.23
C ASP A 109 0.03 5.08 -14.69
N MET A 110 0.27 3.86 -14.20
CA MET A 110 0.68 3.62 -12.82
C MET A 110 2.14 4.06 -12.73
N SER A 111 2.33 5.36 -12.57
CA SER A 111 3.65 5.93 -12.26
C SER A 111 4.10 5.34 -10.92
N ASP A 112 4.98 4.35 -11.07
CA ASP A 112 5.90 3.81 -10.08
C ASP A 112 6.80 4.95 -9.60
N ASP A 113 6.26 5.84 -8.78
CA ASP A 113 7.07 6.81 -8.06
C ASP A 113 7.70 6.07 -6.88
N GLY A 114 8.94 5.70 -7.12
CA GLY A 114 9.70 4.69 -6.41
C GLY A 114 9.85 4.96 -4.92
N ASP A 115 10.07 3.86 -4.23
CA ASP A 115 10.53 3.80 -2.85
C ASP A 115 11.67 4.81 -2.61
N GLU A 116 11.38 5.97 -2.00
CA GLU A 116 12.41 6.71 -1.28
C GLU A 116 12.86 5.83 -0.11
N GLU A 117 14.03 5.23 -0.33
CA GLU A 117 14.83 4.48 0.61
C GLU A 117 15.10 5.35 1.86
N SER A 118 14.19 5.32 2.84
CA SER A 118 14.48 5.90 4.16
C SER A 118 15.45 4.98 4.89
N ASN A 119 16.74 5.22 4.64
CA ASN A 119 17.86 4.60 5.32
C ASN A 119 17.88 5.05 6.79
N PHE A 120 17.29 4.28 7.70
CA PHE A 120 17.52 4.35 9.16
C PHE A 120 17.28 2.99 9.82
#